data_AF-A0ABD0QTR0-F1
#
_entry.id   AF-A0ABD0QTR0-F1
#
_cell.length_a   1.000
_cell.length_b   1.000
_cell.length_c   1.000
_cell.angle_alpha   90.00
_cell.angle_beta   90.00
_cell.angle_gamma   90.00
#
_symmetry.space_group_name_H-M   'P 1'
#
loop_
_entity.id
_entity.type
_entity.pdbx_description
1 polymer ?
#
loop_
_entity_poly.entity_id
_entity_poly.type
_entity_poly.pdbx_seq_one_letter_code
_entity_poly.pdbx_strand_id
1 'polypeptide(L)'
;FIAGILFPWTRLAVDRSLFVCISDPYVKVWLMNKDKRVEKKKTVVMKRCLNPVFNESFPFDVPAHVLRETTIVITVMDKDRLSRNDVIGKV
;
A
#
# COMPACT_ATOMS: atom_id res chain seq x y z
N PHE A 1 44.61 -18.66 -24.33
CA PHE A 1 43.35 -19.21 -23.77
C PHE A 1 43.22 -18.86 -22.29
N ILE A 2 43.03 -17.59 -21.94
CA ILE A 2 42.53 -17.21 -20.61
C ILE A 2 41.71 -15.94 -20.82
N ALA A 3 40.40 -16.04 -20.61
CA ALA A 3 39.54 -14.89 -20.40
C ALA A 3 38.60 -15.27 -19.24
N GLY A 4 38.96 -14.79 -18.05
CA GLY A 4 38.05 -14.76 -16.92
C GLY A 4 37.02 -13.68 -17.16
N ILE A 5 35.74 -14.06 -17.19
CA ILE A 5 34.64 -13.15 -16.86
C ILE A 5 33.64 -13.97 -16.04
N LEU A 6 33.78 -13.86 -14.72
CA LEU A 6 32.74 -14.22 -13.77
C LEU A 6 31.62 -13.19 -13.93
N PHE A 7 30.63 -13.50 -14.77
CA PHE A 7 29.37 -12.75 -14.78
C PHE A 7 28.46 -13.30 -13.67
N PRO A 8 28.18 -12.56 -12.59
CA PRO A 8 27.32 -13.03 -11.52
C PRO A 8 25.85 -12.77 -11.90
N TRP A 9 25.28 -13.60 -12.78
CA TRP A 9 23.85 -13.49 -13.14
C TRP A 9 22.90 -14.31 -12.26
N THR A 10 23.35 -14.92 -11.17
CA THR A 10 22.51 -15.77 -10.31
C THR A 10 21.92 -15.08 -9.08
N ARG A 11 21.92 -13.73 -9.00
CA ARG A 11 21.42 -13.05 -7.78
C ARG A 11 20.50 -11.84 -7.97
N LEU A 12 19.82 -11.71 -9.12
CA LEU A 12 18.86 -10.60 -9.32
C LEU A 12 17.50 -11.05 -9.88
N ALA A 13 17.20 -12.34 -9.82
CA ALA A 13 15.89 -12.87 -10.13
C ALA A 13 15.42 -13.83 -9.03
N VAL A 14 15.50 -13.40 -7.76
CA VAL A 14 14.55 -13.94 -6.76
C VAL A 14 13.24 -13.22 -7.00
N ASP A 15 12.61 -13.69 -8.07
CA ASP A 15 11.21 -13.65 -8.41
C ASP A 15 10.34 -12.60 -7.69
N ARG A 16 10.13 -11.44 -8.33
CA ARG A 16 9.04 -10.53 -7.96
C ARG A 16 7.67 -11.23 -8.04
N SER A 17 7.54 -12.36 -8.75
CA SER A 17 6.29 -13.11 -8.89
C SER A 17 5.96 -13.98 -7.65
N LEU A 18 6.95 -14.44 -6.87
CA LEU A 18 6.77 -15.17 -5.62
C LEU A 18 6.30 -14.26 -4.48
N PHE A 19 6.57 -12.95 -4.57
CA PHE A 19 6.08 -11.95 -3.60
C PHE A 19 4.61 -11.58 -3.81
N VAL A 20 4.15 -11.52 -5.06
CA VAL A 20 2.73 -11.23 -5.36
C VAL A 20 1.80 -12.29 -4.76
N CYS A 21 2.23 -13.55 -4.67
CA CYS A 21 1.44 -14.64 -4.10
C CYS A 21 1.27 -14.60 -2.56
N ILE A 22 1.91 -13.66 -1.84
CA ILE A 22 1.78 -13.48 -0.39
C ILE A 22 1.56 -11.99 -0.07
N SER A 23 0.72 -11.32 -0.85
CA SER A 23 0.29 -9.96 -0.53
C SER A 23 -0.55 -9.99 0.74
N ASP A 24 -0.27 -9.10 1.69
CA ASP A 24 -1.04 -8.83 2.89
C ASP A 24 -1.71 -7.43 2.73
N PRO A 25 -2.70 -7.26 1.83
CA PRO A 25 -3.24 -5.96 1.48
C PRO A 25 -4.04 -5.33 2.63
N TYR A 26 -3.94 -4.01 2.71
CA TYR A 26 -4.76 -3.17 3.57
C TYR A 26 -4.94 -1.78 2.96
N VAL A 27 -6.05 -1.13 3.28
CA VAL A 27 -6.37 0.19 2.77
C VAL A 27 -6.11 1.23 3.85
N LYS A 28 -5.39 2.28 3.49
CA LYS A 28 -5.27 3.51 4.30
C LYS A 28 -6.19 4.57 3.69
N VAL A 29 -6.96 5.23 4.54
CA VAL A 29 -7.82 6.35 4.17
C VAL A 29 -7.31 7.58 4.91
N TRP A 30 -6.99 8.62 4.16
CA TRP A 30 -6.55 9.91 4.68
C TRP A 30 -7.59 10.97 4.38
N LEU A 31 -8.02 11.67 5.42
CA LEU A 31 -8.79 12.90 5.30
C LEU A 31 -7.81 14.06 5.14
N MET A 32 -7.90 14.77 4.02
CA MET A 32 -7.08 15.93 3.70
C MET A 32 -7.95 17.18 3.74
N ASN A 33 -7.41 18.30 4.21
CA ASN A 33 -8.04 19.62 4.13
C ASN A 33 -6.99 20.64 3.67
N LYS A 34 -7.16 21.26 2.50
CA LYS A 34 -6.17 22.19 1.88
C LYS A 34 -4.74 21.65 1.96
N ASP A 35 -4.54 20.40 1.54
CA ASP A 35 -3.25 19.69 1.55
C ASP A 35 -2.69 19.29 2.93
N LYS A 36 -3.39 19.61 4.02
CA LYS A 36 -3.03 19.13 5.36
C LYS A 36 -3.69 17.78 5.64
N ARG A 37 -2.92 16.85 6.19
CA ARG A 37 -3.43 15.57 6.71
C ARG A 37 -4.16 15.83 8.01
N VAL A 38 -5.47 15.64 8.01
CA VAL A 38 -6.34 15.84 9.17
C VAL A 38 -6.43 14.56 9.98
N GLU A 39 -6.87 13.48 9.33
CA GLU A 39 -7.11 12.21 9.99
C GLU A 39 -6.65 11.04 9.12
N LYS A 40 -6.22 9.96 9.77
CA LYS A 40 -5.84 8.72 9.12
C LYS A 40 -6.63 7.56 9.70
N LYS A 41 -7.28 6.79 8.84
CA LYS A 41 -7.87 5.50 9.18
C LYS A 41 -7.24 4.42 8.32
N LYS A 42 -7.31 3.18 8.80
CA LYS A 42 -6.81 2.01 8.08
C LYS A 42 -7.70 0.82 8.36
N THR A 43 -7.82 -0.05 7.37
CA THR A 43 -8.49 -1.34 7.54
C THR A 43 -7.63 -2.32 8.32
N VAL A 44 -8.24 -3.43 8.71
CA VAL A 44 -7.52 -4.62 9.09
C VAL A 44 -6.68 -5.12 7.90
N VAL A 45 -5.52 -5.69 8.20
CA VAL A 45 -4.66 -6.31 7.19
C VAL A 45 -5.16 -7.70 6.91
N MET A 46 -5.58 -7.95 5.67
CA MET A 46 -5.96 -9.28 5.22
C MET A 46 -4.71 -10.03 4.79
N LYS A 47 -4.42 -11.16 5.43
CA LYS A 47 -3.21 -11.92 5.14
C LYS A 47 -3.43 -12.84 3.95
N ARG A 48 -2.46 -12.93 3.03
CA ARG A 48 -2.45 -13.87 1.90
C ARG A 48 -3.73 -13.82 1.06
N CYS A 49 -4.22 -12.63 0.74
CA CYS A 49 -5.47 -12.45 0.00
C CYS A 49 -5.25 -11.52 -1.19
N LEU A 50 -5.54 -11.99 -2.41
CA LEU A 50 -5.43 -11.18 -3.63
C LEU A 50 -6.69 -10.33 -3.90
N ASN A 51 -7.83 -10.74 -3.35
CA ASN A 51 -9.12 -10.06 -3.51
C ASN A 51 -9.74 -9.78 -2.13
N PRO A 52 -9.14 -8.87 -1.33
CA PRO A 52 -9.62 -8.61 0.02
C PRO A 52 -10.99 -7.91 0.00
N VAL A 53 -11.93 -8.42 0.80
CA VAL A 53 -13.23 -7.79 1.04
C VAL A 53 -13.24 -7.27 2.46
N PHE A 54 -12.97 -5.98 2.65
CA PHE A 54 -12.85 -5.39 3.99
C PHE A 54 -14.21 -5.18 4.66
N ASN A 55 -15.23 -4.74 3.92
CA ASN A 55 -16.55 -4.37 4.47
C ASN A 55 -16.49 -3.44 5.70
N GLU A 56 -15.44 -2.61 5.77
CA GLU A 56 -15.25 -1.64 6.85
C GLU A 56 -15.77 -0.25 6.42
N SER A 57 -16.48 0.42 7.33
CA SER A 57 -16.91 1.80 7.15
C SER A 57 -16.13 2.73 8.08
N PHE A 58 -15.72 3.87 7.53
CA PHE A 58 -14.94 4.87 8.25
C PHE A 58 -15.73 6.18 8.35
N PRO A 59 -16.40 6.46 9.49
CA PRO A 59 -17.07 7.74 9.67
C PRO A 59 -16.02 8.84 9.84
N PHE A 60 -16.16 9.93 9.08
CA PHE A 60 -15.37 11.15 9.22
C PHE A 60 -16.31 12.29 9.57
N ASP A 61 -15.99 13.02 10.64
CA ASP A 61 -16.74 14.22 11.00
C ASP A 61 -16.10 15.42 10.30
N VAL A 62 -16.80 15.97 9.32
CA VAL A 62 -16.30 17.07 8.48
C VAL A 62 -17.26 18.26 8.61
N PRO A 63 -16.81 19.38 9.17
CA PRO A 63 -17.63 20.58 9.25
C PRO A 63 -18.03 21.09 7.86
N ALA A 64 -19.28 21.55 7.72
CA ALA A 64 -19.80 22.00 6.42
C ALA A 64 -18.97 23.12 5.75
N HIS A 65 -18.32 23.97 6.54
CA HIS A 65 -17.50 25.07 6.04
C HIS A 65 -16.17 24.62 5.39
N VAL A 66 -15.64 23.45 5.74
CA VAL A 66 -14.42 22.88 5.12
C VAL A 66 -14.73 21.77 4.11
N LEU A 67 -16.00 21.39 3.93
CA LEU A 67 -16.38 20.26 3.08
C LEU A 67 -15.86 20.39 1.64
N ARG A 68 -15.89 21.61 1.07
CA ARG A 68 -15.42 21.89 -0.31
C ARG A 68 -13.91 21.73 -0.48
N GLU A 69 -13.18 21.89 0.61
CA GLU A 69 -11.71 21.90 0.66
C GLU A 69 -11.17 20.58 1.23
N THR A 70 -12.10 19.68 1.58
CA THR A 70 -11.82 18.36 2.12
C THR A 70 -11.69 17.37 0.97
N THR A 71 -10.64 16.57 0.99
CA THR A 71 -10.38 15.52 0.00
C THR A 71 -10.08 14.23 0.73
N ILE A 72 -10.64 13.12 0.27
CA ILE A 72 -10.33 11.80 0.80
C ILE A 72 -9.32 11.15 -0.13
N VAL A 73 -8.20 10.71 0.43
CA VAL A 73 -7.16 9.99 -0.28
C VAL A 73 -7.16 8.55 0.21
N ILE A 74 -7.38 7.63 -0.71
CA ILE A 74 -7.42 6.19 -0.44
C ILE A 74 -6.15 5.58 -1.00
N THR A 75 -5.45 4.78 -0.22
CA THR A 75 -4.20 4.15 -0.65
C THR A 75 -4.22 2.68 -0.27
N VAL A 76 -4.17 1.82 -1.27
CA VAL A 76 -3.99 0.37 -1.10
C VAL A 76 -2.51 0.11 -0.89
N MET A 77 -2.20 -0.61 0.19
CA MET A 77 -0.85 -0.90 0.63
C MET A 77 -0.69 -2.41 0.81
N ASP A 78 0.49 -2.92 0.52
CA ASP A 78 0.92 -4.26 0.93
C ASP A 78 1.66 -4.18 2.27
N LYS A 79 1.41 -5.11 3.19
CA LYS A 79 2.10 -5.16 4.48
C LYS A 79 3.19 -6.21 4.46
N ASP A 80 4.40 -5.78 4.21
CA ASP A 80 5.57 -6.64 4.30
C ASP A 80 6.01 -6.88 5.75
N ARG A 81 6.45 -8.10 6.05
CA ARG A 81 6.92 -8.47 7.39
C ARG A 81 8.37 -8.07 7.65
N LEU A 82 9.19 -8.02 6.61
CA LEU A 82 10.64 -7.87 6.70
C LEU A 82 11.17 -6.64 5.94
N SER A 83 10.32 -5.98 5.15
CA SER A 83 10.66 -4.79 4.37
C SER A 83 9.70 -3.63 4.68
N ARG A 84 9.92 -2.49 4.03
CA ARG A 84 8.99 -1.37 4.07
C ARG A 84 7.73 -1.77 3.31
N ASN A 85 6.57 -1.39 3.84
CA ASN A 85 5.28 -1.61 3.20
C ASN A 85 5.22 -0.95 1.82
N ASP A 86 4.87 -1.72 0.79
CA ASP A 86 4.75 -1.24 -0.58
C ASP A 86 3.39 -0.60 -0.88
N VAL A 87 3.39 0.45 -1.70
CA VAL A 87 2.16 1.10 -2.19
C VAL A 87 1.69 0.34 -3.42
N ILE A 88 0.52 -0.28 -3.33
CA ILE A 88 -0.10 -0.97 -4.47
C ILE A 88 -0.78 0.06 -5.39
N GLY A 89 -1.52 1.01 -4.81
CA GLY A 89 -2.24 2.02 -5.59
C GLY A 89 -2.84 3.12 -4.73
N LYS A 90 -3.21 4.24 -5.37
CA LYS A 90 -3.77 5.42 -4.73
C LYS A 90 -4.93 5.99 -5.55
N VAL A 91 -5.98 6.44 -4.87
CA VAL A 91 -7.14 7.16 -5.40
C VAL A 91 -7.34 8.43 -4.60
#